data_AF-A0A8J6VGI1-F1
#
_entry.id   AF-A0A8J6VGI1-F1
#
_cell.length_a   1.000
_cell.length_b   1.000
_cell.length_c   1.000
_cell.angle_alpha   90.00
_cell.angle_beta   90.00
_cell.angle_gamma   90.00
#
_symmetry.space_group_name_H-M   'P 1'
#
loop_
_entity.id
_entity.type
_entity.pdbx_description
1 polymer ?
#
loop_
_entity_poly.entity_id
_entity_poly.type
_entity_poly.pdbx_seq_one_letter_code
_entity_poly.pdbx_strand_id
1 'polypeptide(L)'
;MENSELNQQLQATSLFVEQQAEIAEKRYSGGCVLVVASDDPSKFTSLTEGQPVLDAVRGVPLPAGTVVCDAFGNTSRIVPVDGNPVAGEFAFTGNKQVVEDAIAASNADAEINQPNIE
;
A
#
# COMPACT_ATOMS: atom_id res chain seq x y z
N MET A 1 0.98 -33.05 -21.80
CA MET A 1 0.50 -32.80 -20.42
C MET A 1 0.99 -31.46 -19.88
N GLU A 2 2.18 -31.00 -20.28
CA GLU A 2 2.80 -29.71 -19.92
C GLU A 2 1.93 -28.44 -20.15
N ASN A 3 1.17 -28.37 -21.24
CA ASN A 3 0.27 -27.23 -21.52
C ASN A 3 -0.89 -27.08 -20.52
N SER A 4 -1.31 -28.16 -19.84
CA SER A 4 -2.44 -28.10 -18.90
C SER A 4 -2.04 -27.49 -17.56
N GLU A 5 -0.84 -27.81 -17.07
CA GLU A 5 -0.31 -27.31 -15.79
C GLU A 5 0.06 -25.83 -15.90
N LEU A 6 0.68 -25.42 -17.01
CA LEU A 6 0.97 -24.02 -17.29
C LEU A 6 -0.31 -23.16 -17.33
N ASN A 7 -1.36 -23.66 -18.00
CA ASN A 7 -2.65 -22.95 -18.04
C ASN A 7 -3.31 -22.85 -16.67
N GLN A 8 -3.20 -23.87 -15.82
CA GLN A 8 -3.71 -23.83 -14.45
C GLN A 8 -2.93 -22.82 -13.59
N GLN A 9 -1.61 -22.76 -13.72
CA GLN A 9 -0.76 -21.80 -13.01
C GLN A 9 -1.08 -20.35 -13.42
N LEU A 10 -1.26 -20.09 -14.71
CA LEU A 10 -1.65 -18.78 -15.22
C LEU A 10 -3.00 -18.33 -14.67
N GLN A 11 -4.00 -19.22 -14.66
CA GLN A 11 -5.32 -18.92 -14.10
C GLN A 11 -5.27 -18.63 -12.60
N ALA A 12 -4.54 -19.44 -11.83
CA ALA A 12 -4.36 -19.21 -10.39
C ALA A 12 -3.66 -17.88 -10.11
N THR A 13 -2.67 -17.52 -10.93
CA THR A 13 -1.96 -16.23 -10.82
C THR A 13 -2.88 -15.06 -11.13
N SER A 14 -3.68 -15.13 -12.20
CA SER A 14 -4.65 -14.09 -12.56
C SER A 14 -5.64 -13.85 -11.43
N LEU A 15 -6.23 -14.91 -10.89
CA LEU A 15 -7.18 -14.83 -9.79
C LEU A 15 -6.56 -14.24 -8.53
N PHE A 16 -5.30 -14.57 -8.23
CA PHE A 16 -4.58 -13.99 -7.10
C PHE A 16 -4.36 -12.48 -7.29
N VAL A 17 -3.94 -12.05 -8.48
CA VAL A 17 -3.74 -10.63 -8.80
C VAL A 17 -5.06 -9.85 -8.70
N GLU A 18 -6.15 -10.40 -9.25
CA GLU A 18 -7.48 -9.79 -9.18
C GLU A 18 -7.96 -9.62 -7.72
N GLN A 19 -7.75 -10.64 -6.87
CA GLN A 19 -8.09 -10.57 -5.45
C GLN A 19 -7.26 -9.52 -4.71
N GLN A 20 -5.95 -9.46 -4.98
CA GLN A 20 -5.08 -8.42 -4.41
C GLN A 20 -5.53 -7.02 -4.85
N ALA A 21 -5.93 -6.88 -6.11
CA ALA A 21 -6.41 -5.61 -6.61
C ALA A 21 -7.69 -5.17 -5.93
N GLU A 22 -8.66 -6.07 -5.78
CA GLU A 22 -9.92 -5.78 -5.10
C GLU A 22 -9.71 -5.38 -3.62
N ILE A 23 -8.78 -6.04 -2.92
CA ILE A 23 -8.42 -5.69 -1.54
C ILE A 23 -7.83 -4.28 -1.48
N ALA A 24 -6.88 -3.97 -2.37
CA ALA A 24 -6.25 -2.65 -2.41
C ALA A 24 -7.26 -1.54 -2.75
N GLU A 25 -8.12 -1.76 -3.74
CA GLU A 25 -9.16 -0.79 -4.12
C GLU A 25 -10.15 -0.52 -2.99
N LYS A 26 -10.57 -1.57 -2.26
CA LYS A 26 -11.40 -1.41 -1.05
C LYS A 26 -10.72 -0.61 0.04
N ARG A 27 -9.40 -0.75 0.20
CA ARG A 27 -8.62 -0.01 1.20
C ARG A 27 -8.48 1.47 0.82
N TYR A 28 -8.21 1.77 -0.45
CA TYR A 28 -8.18 3.15 -0.95
C TYR A 28 -9.54 3.84 -0.81
N SER A 29 -10.59 3.23 -1.37
CA SER A 29 -11.96 3.77 -1.31
C SER A 29 -12.52 3.85 0.12
N GLY A 30 -12.02 3.02 1.03
CA GLY A 30 -12.35 3.02 2.46
C GLY A 30 -11.64 4.09 3.30
N GLY A 31 -10.72 4.88 2.73
CA GLY A 31 -10.02 5.94 3.44
C GLY A 31 -8.77 5.49 4.20
N CYS A 32 -7.88 4.76 3.53
CA CYS A 32 -6.55 4.45 4.04
C CYS A 32 -5.73 5.72 4.38
N VAL A 33 -4.80 5.59 5.33
CA VAL A 33 -3.84 6.65 5.66
C VAL A 33 -2.73 6.66 4.60
N LEU A 34 -2.60 7.75 3.86
CA LEU A 34 -1.50 7.93 2.92
C LEU A 34 -0.18 8.14 3.66
N VAL A 35 0.85 7.39 3.27
CA VAL A 35 2.18 7.47 3.88
C VAL A 35 3.04 8.53 3.21
N VAL A 36 3.74 9.30 4.04
CA VAL A 36 4.66 10.37 3.64
C VAL A 36 6.07 10.08 4.15
N ALA A 37 7.06 10.72 3.54
CA ALA A 37 8.45 10.60 3.94
C ALA A 37 8.66 11.18 5.34
N SER A 38 9.47 10.49 6.16
CA SER A 38 9.70 10.87 7.56
C SER A 38 10.54 12.15 7.71
N ASP A 39 11.42 12.42 6.74
CA ASP A 39 12.29 13.60 6.68
C ASP A 39 11.61 14.80 6.00
N ASP A 40 10.62 14.53 5.15
CA ASP A 40 9.83 15.54 4.46
C ASP A 40 8.37 15.09 4.31
N PRO A 41 7.49 15.42 5.28
CA PRO A 41 6.07 15.07 5.23
C PRO A 41 5.30 15.71 4.06
N SER A 42 5.91 16.63 3.32
CA SER A 42 5.37 17.17 2.07
C SER A 42 5.64 16.26 0.87
N LYS A 43 6.17 15.04 1.08
CA LYS A 43 6.42 14.07 0.02
C LYS A 43 5.78 12.73 0.33
N PHE A 44 5.07 12.14 -0.62
CA PHE A 44 4.66 10.74 -0.54
C PHE A 44 5.87 9.82 -0.63
N THR A 45 5.78 8.67 0.03
CA THR A 45 6.80 7.61 0.00
C THR A 45 6.17 6.25 -0.23
N SER A 46 6.98 5.22 -0.49
CA SER A 46 6.51 3.85 -0.65
C SER A 46 6.36 3.13 0.69
N LEU A 47 5.42 2.19 0.73
CA LEU A 47 5.34 1.24 1.84
C LEU A 47 6.46 0.20 1.73
N THR A 48 7.03 -0.18 2.87
CA THR A 48 8.04 -1.26 2.96
C THR A 48 7.56 -2.34 3.92
N GLU A 49 7.58 -3.59 3.47
CA GLU A 49 7.13 -4.72 4.29
C GLU A 49 7.99 -4.93 5.54
N GLY A 50 7.34 -5.23 6.66
CA GLY A 50 7.99 -5.46 7.94
C GLY A 50 8.56 -4.20 8.60
N GLN A 51 8.36 -3.01 8.01
CA GLN A 51 8.79 -1.74 8.60
C GLN A 51 7.63 -1.04 9.32
N PRO A 52 7.91 -0.31 10.41
CA PRO A 52 6.90 0.52 11.05
C PRO A 52 6.53 1.70 10.14
N VAL A 53 5.24 2.03 10.11
CA VAL A 53 4.76 3.30 9.54
C VAL A 53 4.52 4.25 10.70
N LEU A 54 5.06 5.47 10.62
CA LEU A 54 5.01 6.43 11.71
C LEU A 54 3.86 7.43 11.51
N ASP A 55 3.24 7.85 12.61
CA ASP A 55 2.42 9.04 12.67
C ASP A 55 3.31 10.27 12.41
N ALA A 56 3.04 11.01 11.33
CA ALA A 56 3.89 12.12 10.89
C ALA A 56 4.00 13.27 11.90
N VAL A 57 3.03 13.40 12.83
CA VAL A 57 3.03 14.46 13.86
C VAL A 57 3.78 14.00 15.11
N ARG A 58 3.54 12.76 15.54
CA ARG A 58 4.04 12.24 16.81
C ARG A 58 5.37 11.48 16.69
N GLY A 59 5.75 11.05 15.49
CA GLY A 59 6.95 10.24 15.25
C GLY A 59 6.89 8.85 15.89
N VAL A 60 5.70 8.37 16.25
CA VAL A 60 5.49 7.03 16.84
C VAL A 60 4.82 6.09 15.85
N PRO A 61 5.02 4.77 15.94
CA PRO A 61 4.36 3.83 15.04
C PRO A 61 2.83 3.93 15.09
N LEU A 62 2.20 3.78 13.93
CA LEU A 62 0.75 3.64 13.82
C LEU A 62 0.28 2.36 14.54
N PRO A 63 -0.90 2.37 15.17
CA PRO A 63 -1.40 1.20 15.88
C PRO A 63 -1.74 0.06 14.92
N ALA A 64 -1.66 -1.17 15.44
CA ALA A 64 -2.11 -2.35 14.71
C ALA A 64 -3.59 -2.23 14.29
N GLY A 65 -3.91 -2.77 13.12
CA GLY A 65 -5.23 -2.67 12.49
C GLY A 65 -5.39 -1.47 11.56
N THR A 66 -4.54 -0.44 11.68
CA THR A 66 -4.54 0.71 10.77
C THR A 66 -4.33 0.26 9.34
N VAL A 67 -5.13 0.79 8.41
CA VAL A 67 -4.95 0.59 6.98
C VAL A 67 -4.19 1.78 6.42
N VAL A 68 -3.08 1.50 5.75
CA VAL A 68 -2.19 2.49 5.13
C VAL A 68 -2.08 2.24 3.63
N CYS A 69 -1.77 3.28 2.88
CA CYS A 69 -1.55 3.22 1.44
C CYS A 69 -0.43 4.15 1.03
N ASP A 70 0.26 3.82 -0.06
CA ASP A 70 1.21 4.73 -0.69
C ASP A 70 0.61 5.41 -1.92
N ALA A 71 1.36 6.34 -2.51
CA ALA A 71 1.00 7.00 -3.76
C ALA A 71 1.31 6.16 -5.02
N PHE A 72 1.67 4.89 -4.86
CA PHE A 72 2.13 4.01 -5.94
C PHE A 72 1.23 2.78 -6.15
N GLY A 73 0.13 2.66 -5.40
CA GLY A 73 -0.87 1.61 -5.55
C GLY A 73 -0.75 0.47 -4.55
N ASN A 74 0.20 0.52 -3.61
CA ASN A 74 0.28 -0.46 -2.54
C ASN A 74 -0.54 -0.03 -1.34
N THR A 75 -1.12 -1.03 -0.68
CA THR A 75 -1.81 -0.88 0.59
C THR A 75 -1.29 -1.92 1.56
N SER A 76 -1.38 -1.61 2.85
CA SER A 76 -0.98 -2.52 3.92
C SER A 76 -1.93 -2.36 5.10
N ARG A 77 -2.08 -3.43 5.89
CA ARG A 77 -2.60 -3.34 7.25
C ARG A 77 -1.42 -3.41 8.21
N ILE A 78 -1.39 -2.52 9.19
CA ILE A 78 -0.43 -2.61 10.27
C ILE A 78 -0.74 -3.83 11.13
N VAL A 79 0.21 -4.74 11.26
CA VAL A 79 0.09 -5.99 12.02
C VAL A 79 1.15 -6.05 13.13
N PRO A 80 0.86 -6.72 14.25
CA PRO A 80 1.86 -6.93 15.30
C PRO A 80 2.80 -8.09 14.91
N VAL A 81 4.11 -7.81 14.84
CA VAL A 81 5.16 -8.82 14.66
C VAL A 81 6.16 -8.67 15.81
N ASP A 82 6.33 -9.71 16.62
CA ASP A 82 7.20 -9.71 17.80
C ASP A 82 6.99 -8.52 18.75
N GLY A 83 5.73 -8.10 18.89
CA GLY A 83 5.34 -6.95 19.72
C GLY A 83 5.50 -5.58 19.05
N ASN A 84 6.01 -5.51 17.82
CA ASN A 84 6.19 -4.28 17.07
C ASN A 84 5.10 -4.14 15.97
N PRO A 85 4.42 -2.99 15.86
CA PRO A 85 3.49 -2.74 14.77
C PRO A 85 4.24 -2.40 13.48
N VAL A 86 4.04 -3.21 12.45
CA VAL A 86 4.72 -3.09 11.15
C VAL A 86 3.74 -3.21 9.99
N ALA A 87 4.09 -2.66 8.82
CA ALA A 87 3.33 -2.87 7.61
C ALA A 87 3.37 -4.36 7.19
N GLY A 88 2.20 -4.98 7.10
CA GLY A 88 2.00 -6.33 6.58
C GLY A 88 0.71 -6.42 5.75
N GLU A 89 0.26 -7.64 5.46
CA GLU A 89 -0.95 -7.90 4.65
C GLU A 89 -1.02 -7.03 3.39
N PHE A 90 0.07 -6.99 2.62
CA PHE A 90 0.17 -6.13 1.44
C PHE A 90 -0.86 -6.52 0.38
N ALA A 91 -1.35 -5.52 -0.34
CA ALA A 91 -2.16 -5.69 -1.53
C ALA A 91 -1.90 -4.54 -2.52
N PHE A 92 -2.00 -4.82 -3.82
CA PHE A 92 -1.71 -3.88 -4.89
C PHE A 92 -2.86 -3.81 -5.91
N THR A 93 -3.28 -2.60 -6.28
CA THR A 93 -4.43 -2.37 -7.17
C THR A 93 -4.10 -2.39 -8.66
N GLY A 94 -2.98 -1.80 -9.07
CA GLY A 94 -2.72 -1.50 -10.49
C GLY A 94 -3.66 -0.46 -11.12
N ASN A 95 -4.73 -0.05 -10.43
CA ASN A 95 -5.68 0.97 -10.88
C ASN A 95 -5.23 2.36 -10.46
N LYS A 96 -4.66 3.11 -11.40
CA LYS A 96 -4.16 4.47 -11.17
C LYS A 96 -5.23 5.44 -10.68
N GLN A 97 -6.47 5.32 -11.18
CA GLN A 97 -7.55 6.25 -10.85
C GLN A 97 -7.90 6.20 -9.36
N VAL A 98 -7.95 5.00 -8.78
CA VAL A 98 -8.27 4.81 -7.37
C VAL A 98 -7.21 5.44 -6.46
N VAL A 99 -5.94 5.41 -6.88
CA VAL A 99 -4.83 6.07 -6.17
C VAL A 99 -4.95 7.59 -6.26
N GLU A 100 -5.20 8.12 -7.46
CA GLU A 100 -5.36 9.56 -7.68
C GLU A 100 -6.55 10.13 -6.90
N ASP A 101 -7.68 9.41 -6.88
CA ASP A 101 -8.87 9.80 -6.11
C ASP A 101 -8.58 9.84 -4.60
N ALA A 102 -7.82 8.86 -4.09
CA ALA A 102 -7.43 8.82 -2.68
C ALA A 102 -6.46 9.96 -2.31
N ILE A 103 -5.49 10.27 -3.17
CA ILE A 103 -4.58 11.42 -2.98
C ILE A 103 -5.41 12.71 -2.93
N ALA A 104 -6.29 12.92 -3.90
CA ALA A 104 -7.15 14.11 -3.96
C ALA A 104 -8.06 14.24 -2.72
N ALA A 105 -8.57 13.12 -2.18
CA ALA A 105 -9.41 13.11 -1.00
C ALA A 105 -8.67 13.35 0.32
N SER A 106 -7.35 13.07 0.37
CA SER A 106 -6.57 13.10 1.61
C SER A 106 -6.30 14.50 2.16
N ASN A 107 -6.54 15.57 1.39
CA ASN A 107 -6.10 16.94 1.66
C ASN A 107 -4.60 17.05 2.01
N ALA A 108 -3.78 16.05 1.65
CA ALA A 108 -2.35 16.11 1.80
C ALA A 108 -1.78 16.91 0.63
N ASP A 109 -1.17 18.06 0.91
CA ASP A 109 -0.42 18.87 -0.07
C ASP A 109 0.94 18.22 -0.44
N ALA A 110 1.06 16.89 -0.31
CA ALA A 110 2.31 16.19 -0.50
C ALA A 110 2.57 15.91 -1.99
N GLU A 111 3.80 16.14 -2.44
CA GLU A 111 4.28 15.82 -3.78
C GLU A 111 4.62 14.33 -3.91
N ILE A 112 4.39 13.74 -5.07
CA ILE A 112 4.81 12.37 -5.35
C ILE A 112 6.33 12.34 -5.53
N ASN A 113 7.06 11.77 -4.57
CA ASN A 113 8.50 11.52 -4.71
C ASN A 113 8.72 10.24 -5.53
N GLN A 114 8.76 10.36 -6.86
CA GLN A 114 9.20 9.24 -7.70
C GLN A 114 10.70 9.01 -7.45
N PRO A 115 11.13 7.85 -6.94
CA PRO A 115 12.56 7.57 -6.82
C PRO A 115 13.18 7.65 -8.22
N ASN A 116 14.24 8.46 -8.37
CA ASN A 116 15.03 8.52 -9.60
C ASN A 116 15.51 7.10 -9.90
N ILE A 117 14.98 6.50 -10.96
CA ILE A 117 15.55 5.29 -11.54
C ILE A 117 16.70 5.76 -12.43
N GLU A 118 17.92 5.77 -11.88
CA GLU A 118 19.15 5.89 -12.65
C GLU A 118 19.48 4.60 -13.40
#